data_AF-A0A7L4RA31-F1
#
_entry.id   AF-A0A7L4RA31-F1
#
_cell.length_a   1.000
_cell.length_b   1.000
_cell.length_c   1.000
_cell.angle_alpha   90.00
_cell.angle_beta   90.00
_cell.angle_gamma   90.00
#
_symmetry.space_group_name_H-M   'P 1'
#
loop_
_entity.id
_entity.type
_entity.pdbx_description
1 polymer ?
#
loop_
_entity_poly.entity_id
_entity_poly.type
_entity_poly.pdbx_seq_one_letter_code
_entity_poly.pdbx_strand_id
1 'polypeptide(L)'
;MRIFLFFKLMLIAVCLPLLWFALSADATLVEMLKMMALGTVASVAVTTIYPEVRGIKSGDVVAVVADERIPSLIGRPGRAVAPGRKNDKIKITLDNGSEVFGVIESYNGLISPPKVRILYEEKLVD
;
A
#
# COMPACT_ATOMS: atom_id res chain seq x y z
N MET A 1 4.65 1.91 -0.47
CA MET A 1 4.22 1.67 -1.87
C MET A 1 4.05 0.18 -2.10
N ARG A 2 2.93 -0.25 -2.69
CA ARG A 2 2.58 -1.68 -2.85
C ARG A 2 3.54 -2.42 -3.79
N ILE A 3 4.13 -1.70 -4.74
CA ILE A 3 5.09 -2.26 -5.70
C ILE A 3 6.31 -2.93 -5.05
N PHE A 4 6.87 -2.35 -3.99
CA PHE A 4 8.01 -2.96 -3.29
C PHE A 4 7.62 -4.25 -2.57
N LEU A 5 6.39 -4.31 -2.03
CA LEU A 5 5.87 -5.53 -1.41
C LEU A 5 5.71 -6.62 -2.47
N PHE A 6 5.15 -6.28 -3.62
CA PHE A 6 5.01 -7.20 -4.75
C PHE A 6 6.34 -7.80 -5.18
N PHE A 7 7.37 -6.97 -5.42
CA PHE A 7 8.69 -7.46 -5.82
C PHE A 7 9.35 -8.32 -4.73
N LYS A 8 9.21 -7.97 -3.45
CA LYS A 8 9.70 -8.81 -2.35
C LYS A 8 9.03 -10.17 -2.33
N LEU A 9 7.70 -10.21 -2.47
CA LEU A 9 6.94 -11.45 -2.49
C LEU A 9 7.26 -12.30 -3.73
N MET A 10 7.38 -11.68 -4.90
CA MET A 10 7.80 -12.35 -6.13
C MET A 10 9.20 -12.95 -6.00
N LEU A 11 10.15 -12.22 -5.42
CA LEU A 11 11.50 -12.74 -5.21
C LEU A 11 11.47 -13.96 -4.29
N ILE A 12 10.71 -13.91 -3.18
CA ILE A 12 10.52 -15.05 -2.29
C ILE A 12 9.85 -16.22 -3.02
N ALA A 13 8.82 -15.94 -3.83
CA ALA A 13 8.08 -16.93 -4.61
C ALA A 13 8.92 -17.62 -5.69
N VAL A 14 10.01 -17.00 -6.15
CA VAL A 14 10.97 -17.60 -7.09
C VAL A 14 12.08 -18.35 -6.34
N CYS A 15 12.60 -17.77 -5.26
CA CYS A 15 13.68 -18.39 -4.49
C CYS A 15 13.24 -19.67 -3.78
N LEU A 16 12.02 -19.73 -3.24
CA LEU A 16 11.52 -20.92 -2.52
C LEU A 16 11.45 -22.17 -3.41
N PRO A 17 10.81 -22.14 -4.60
CA PRO A 17 10.79 -23.29 -5.50
C PRO A 17 12.18 -23.69 -6.00
N LEU A 18 13.07 -22.73 -6.27
CA LEU A 18 14.45 -23.01 -6.70
C LEU A 18 15.26 -23.67 -5.58
N LEU A 19 15.10 -23.21 -4.35
CA LEU A 19 15.75 -23.80 -3.18
C LEU A 19 15.23 -25.22 -2.94
N TRP A 20 13.92 -25.43 -3.05
CA TRP A 20 13.33 -26.77 -2.98
C TRP A 20 13.88 -27.70 -4.07
N PHE A 21 13.94 -27.22 -5.31
CA PHE A 21 14.47 -27.97 -6.45
C PHE A 21 15.94 -28.33 -6.27
N ALA A 22 16.75 -27.44 -5.71
CA ALA A 22 18.17 -27.69 -5.46
C ALA A 22 18.43 -28.70 -4.32
N LEU A 23 17.55 -28.76 -3.32
CA LEU A 23 17.72 -29.61 -2.14
C LEU A 23 17.06 -30.99 -2.27
N SER A 24 16.05 -31.13 -3.13
CA SER A 24 15.25 -32.34 -3.24
C SER A 24 15.76 -33.22 -4.37
N ALA A 25 16.25 -34.41 -4.05
CA ALA A 25 16.76 -35.36 -5.03
C ALA A 25 15.70 -35.82 -6.05
N ASP A 26 14.42 -35.79 -5.66
CA ASP A 26 13.29 -36.27 -6.46
C ASP A 26 12.47 -35.13 -7.10
N ALA A 27 12.88 -33.87 -6.95
CA ALA A 27 12.07 -32.76 -7.45
C ALA A 27 12.00 -32.73 -8.98
N THR A 28 10.78 -32.73 -9.50
CA THR A 28 10.55 -32.60 -10.94
C THR A 28 10.42 -31.12 -11.36
N LEU A 29 10.75 -30.84 -12.62
CA LEU A 29 10.53 -29.51 -13.21
C LEU A 29 9.05 -29.08 -13.14
N VAL A 30 8.12 -30.05 -13.26
CA VAL A 30 6.69 -29.80 -13.22
C VAL A 30 6.24 -29.34 -11.83
N GLU A 31 6.76 -29.95 -10.77
CA GLU A 31 6.47 -29.53 -9.39
C GLU A 31 7.02 -28.14 -9.10
N MET A 32 8.23 -27.85 -9.57
CA MET A 32 8.82 -26.50 -9.47
C MET A 32 7.91 -25.47 -10.13
N LEU A 33 7.45 -25.71 -11.36
CA LEU A 33 6.55 -24.80 -12.07
C LEU A 33 5.21 -24.61 -11.35
N LYS A 34 4.63 -25.67 -10.77
CA LYS A 34 3.40 -25.58 -9.97
C LYS A 34 3.60 -24.70 -8.73
N MET A 35 4.71 -24.87 -8.01
CA MET A 35 5.02 -24.04 -6.85
C MET A 35 5.27 -22.59 -7.23
N MET A 36 5.97 -22.33 -8.34
CA MET A 36 6.15 -20.97 -8.86
C MET A 36 4.80 -20.33 -9.21
N ALA A 37 3.90 -21.06 -9.89
CA ALA A 37 2.57 -20.57 -10.22
C ALA A 37 1.76 -20.21 -8.96
N LEU A 38 1.80 -21.07 -7.93
CA LEU A 38 1.16 -20.80 -6.64
C LEU A 38 1.76 -19.57 -5.96
N GLY A 39 3.10 -19.46 -5.92
CA GLY A 39 3.80 -18.31 -5.35
C GLY A 39 3.48 -17.01 -6.07
N THR A 40 3.33 -17.05 -7.40
CA THR A 40 2.90 -15.91 -8.22
C THR A 40 1.50 -15.45 -7.84
N VAL A 41 0.54 -16.37 -7.79
CA VAL A 41 -0.85 -16.06 -7.40
C VAL A 41 -0.90 -15.52 -5.97
N ALA A 42 -0.19 -16.14 -5.04
CA ALA A 42 -0.11 -15.68 -3.65
C ALA A 42 0.49 -14.26 -3.56
N SER A 43 1.54 -13.98 -4.33
CA SER A 43 2.17 -12.65 -4.36
C SER A 43 1.22 -11.56 -4.85
N VAL A 44 0.44 -11.85 -5.90
CA VAL A 44 -0.59 -10.93 -6.42
C VAL A 44 -1.73 -10.74 -5.41
N ALA A 45 -2.24 -11.83 -4.84
CA ALA A 45 -3.34 -11.80 -3.88
C ALA A 45 -2.96 -11.00 -2.62
N VAL A 46 -1.79 -11.30 -2.02
CA VAL A 46 -1.29 -10.60 -0.84
C VAL A 46 -1.04 -9.13 -1.15
N THR A 47 -0.43 -8.78 -2.29
CA THR A 47 -0.20 -7.37 -2.66
C THR A 47 -1.51 -6.59 -2.79
N THR A 48 -2.55 -7.24 -3.28
CA THR A 48 -3.87 -6.64 -3.48
C THR A 48 -4.61 -6.43 -2.16
N ILE A 49 -4.56 -7.43 -1.27
CA ILE A 49 -5.34 -7.45 -0.02
C ILE A 49 -4.61 -6.74 1.13
N TYR A 50 -3.28 -6.79 1.18
CA TYR A 50 -2.48 -6.27 2.28
C TYR A 50 -2.82 -4.82 2.70
N PRO A 51 -3.08 -3.87 1.79
CA PRO A 51 -3.45 -2.49 2.14
C PRO A 51 -4.78 -2.40 2.90
N GLU A 52 -5.76 -3.24 2.54
CA GLU A 52 -7.06 -3.29 3.22
C GLU A 52 -6.92 -3.81 4.67
N VAL A 53 -5.97 -4.72 4.91
CA VAL A 53 -5.70 -5.27 6.24
C VAL A 53 -4.82 -4.33 7.07
N ARG A 54 -3.77 -3.76 6.47
CA ARG A 54 -2.81 -2.88 7.16
C ARG A 54 -3.44 -1.54 7.54
N GLY A 55 -4.28 -0.98 6.66
CA GLY A 55 -4.73 0.41 6.77
C GLY A 55 -3.60 1.42 6.64
N ILE A 56 -3.86 2.66 7.07
CA ILE A 56 -2.88 3.74 7.18
C ILE A 56 -2.30 3.72 8.59
N LYS A 57 -0.98 3.84 8.72
CA LYS A 57 -0.29 3.99 10.01
C LYS A 57 0.20 5.43 10.19
N SER A 58 0.44 5.81 11.44
CA SER A 58 1.13 7.07 11.74
C SER A 58 2.48 7.12 11.01
N GLY A 59 2.79 8.28 10.41
CA GLY A 59 3.97 8.53 9.59
C GLY A 59 3.85 8.10 8.12
N ASP A 60 2.78 7.39 7.72
CA ASP A 60 2.58 7.03 6.31
C ASP A 60 2.30 8.27 5.46
N VAL A 61 2.90 8.30 4.25
CA VAL A 61 2.68 9.36 3.27
C VAL A 61 1.34 9.12 2.56
N VAL A 62 0.51 10.15 2.54
CA VAL A 62 -0.82 10.17 1.94
C VAL A 62 -0.93 11.31 0.94
N ALA A 63 -1.76 11.14 -0.08
CA ALA A 63 -2.15 12.20 -1.00
C ALA A 63 -3.45 12.83 -0.52
N VAL A 64 -3.37 14.10 -0.16
CA VAL A 64 -4.50 14.92 0.27
C VAL A 64 -5.14 15.57 -0.94
N VAL A 65 -6.43 15.36 -1.13
CA VAL A 65 -7.22 15.93 -2.23
C VAL A 65 -8.42 16.71 -1.70
N ALA A 66 -8.83 17.73 -2.44
CA ALA A 66 -10.05 18.49 -2.13
C ALA A 66 -11.33 17.79 -2.63
N ASP A 67 -11.23 16.95 -3.67
CA ASP A 67 -12.38 16.34 -4.35
C ASP A 67 -12.11 14.85 -4.69
N GLU A 68 -13.16 14.03 -4.62
CA GLU A 68 -13.22 12.64 -5.05
C GLU A 68 -12.77 12.45 -6.51
N ARG A 69 -12.96 13.46 -7.37
CA ARG A 69 -12.58 13.39 -8.79
C ARG A 69 -11.08 13.58 -9.04
N ILE A 70 -10.33 14.11 -8.07
CA ILE A 70 -8.90 14.39 -8.25
C ILE A 70 -8.09 13.09 -8.04
N PRO A 71 -7.24 12.69 -9.01
CA PRO A 71 -6.34 11.55 -8.84
C PRO A 71 -5.36 11.75 -7.68
N SER A 72 -5.04 10.69 -6.94
CA SER A 72 -4.07 10.75 -5.83
C SER A 72 -2.67 11.19 -6.27
N LEU A 73 -2.32 11.03 -7.55
CA LEU A 73 -1.04 11.49 -8.11
C LEU A 73 -0.88 13.03 -8.12
N ILE A 74 -2.00 13.77 -8.14
CA ILE A 74 -2.05 15.23 -8.22
C ILE A 74 -2.36 15.84 -6.84
N GLY A 75 -2.68 14.99 -5.85
CA GLY A 75 -2.94 15.41 -4.49
C GLY A 75 -1.69 16.01 -3.82
N ARG A 76 -1.90 16.89 -2.85
CA ARG A 76 -0.82 17.42 -2.04
C ARG A 76 -0.28 16.31 -1.14
N PRO A 77 1.04 16.07 -1.08
CA PRO A 77 1.60 15.11 -0.15
C PRO A 77 1.37 15.58 1.30
N GLY A 78 1.07 14.63 2.18
CA GLY A 78 0.97 14.84 3.61
C GLY A 78 1.34 13.56 4.37
N ARG A 79 1.46 13.66 5.69
CA ARG A 79 1.77 12.54 6.58
C ARG A 79 0.63 12.30 7.56
N ALA A 80 0.19 11.06 7.67
CA ALA A 80 -0.81 10.68 8.66
C ALA A 80 -0.24 10.80 10.07
N VAL A 81 -0.91 11.51 10.96
CA VAL A 81 -0.49 11.66 12.37
C VAL A 81 -0.99 10.48 13.20
N ALA A 82 -2.17 9.95 12.85
CA ALA A 82 -2.81 8.83 13.53
C ALA A 82 -3.07 7.66 12.56
N PRO A 83 -3.10 6.41 13.06
CA PRO A 83 -3.54 5.28 12.26
C PRO A 83 -5.04 5.36 11.95
N GLY A 84 -5.46 4.80 10.83
CA GLY A 84 -6.86 4.74 10.44
C GLY A 84 -7.13 3.77 9.29
N ARG A 85 -8.40 3.40 9.13
CA ARG A 85 -8.89 2.54 8.06
C ARG A 85 -9.77 3.31 7.08
N LYS A 86 -10.15 2.64 5.99
CA LYS A 86 -11.03 3.20 4.97
C LYS A 86 -12.30 3.73 5.63
N ASN A 87 -12.70 4.94 5.23
CA ASN A 87 -13.78 5.75 5.79
C ASN A 87 -13.55 6.34 7.19
N ASP A 88 -12.40 6.08 7.83
CA ASP A 88 -12.07 6.75 9.09
C ASP A 88 -11.62 8.20 8.83
N LYS A 89 -11.89 9.06 9.80
CA LYS A 89 -11.36 10.43 9.86
C LYS A 89 -9.97 10.38 10.48
N ILE A 90 -8.97 10.88 9.77
CA ILE A 90 -7.60 10.97 10.25
C ILE A 90 -7.06 12.40 10.19
N LYS A 91 -6.18 12.73 11.13
CA LYS A 91 -5.40 13.98 11.13
C LYS A 91 -4.15 13.79 10.28
N ILE A 92 -3.87 14.76 9.42
CA ILE A 92 -2.73 14.76 8.50
C ILE A 92 -1.97 16.06 8.65
N THR A 93 -0.64 15.96 8.69
CA THR A 93 0.25 17.12 8.61
C THR A 93 0.73 17.26 7.16
N LEU A 94 0.47 18.42 6.57
CA LEU A 94 0.97 18.79 5.25
C LEU A 94 2.44 19.22 5.33
N ASP A 95 3.16 19.20 4.21
CA ASP A 95 4.59 19.58 4.17
C ASP A 95 4.86 21.03 4.61
N ASN A 96 3.84 21.90 4.57
CA ASN A 96 3.90 23.28 5.05
C ASN A 96 3.68 23.41 6.58
N GLY A 97 3.52 22.30 7.30
CA GLY A 97 3.25 22.27 8.74
C GLY A 97 1.78 22.46 9.11
N SER A 98 0.90 22.73 8.16
CA SER A 98 -0.54 22.83 8.43
C SER A 98 -1.14 21.46 8.76
N GLU A 99 -2.10 21.43 9.68
CA GLU A 99 -2.84 20.23 10.02
C GLU A 99 -4.23 20.24 9.37
N VAL A 100 -4.60 19.12 8.76
CA VAL A 100 -5.89 18.96 8.10
C VAL A 100 -6.56 17.67 8.55
N PHE A 101 -7.88 17.70 8.63
CA PHE A 101 -8.68 16.50 8.88
C PHE A 101 -9.28 16.01 7.58
N GLY A 102 -9.15 14.70 7.32
CA GLY A 102 -9.70 14.10 6.12
C GLY A 102 -10.18 12.67 6.31
N VAL A 103 -10.96 12.19 5.35
CA VAL A 103 -11.48 10.81 5.29
C VAL A 103 -10.64 9.98 4.35
N ILE A 104 -10.24 8.78 4.79
CA ILE A 104 -9.53 7.82 3.96
C ILE A 104 -10.51 7.24 2.95
N GLU A 105 -10.49 7.73 1.71
CA GLU A 105 -11.41 7.25 0.66
C GLU A 105 -10.93 5.95 0.04
N SER A 106 -9.64 5.89 -0.25
CA SER A 106 -9.06 4.73 -0.90
C SER A 106 -7.59 4.61 -0.55
N TYR A 107 -7.13 3.37 -0.50
CA TYR A 107 -5.72 3.06 -0.38
C TYR A 107 -5.00 3.15 -1.74
N ASN A 108 -5.63 3.73 -2.77
CA ASN A 108 -5.42 3.34 -4.16
C ASN A 108 -4.01 3.61 -4.70
N GLY A 109 -3.53 2.62 -5.45
CA GLY A 109 -2.28 2.64 -6.21
C GLY A 109 -1.37 1.46 -5.96
N LEU A 110 -0.98 0.74 -7.03
CA LEU A 110 0.22 -0.11 -6.97
C LEU A 110 1.46 0.76 -6.69
N ILE A 111 1.44 1.98 -7.26
CA ILE A 111 2.52 2.97 -7.23
C ILE A 111 2.09 4.26 -6.49
N SER A 112 0.80 4.64 -6.51
CA SER A 112 0.34 5.87 -5.85
C SER A 112 0.11 5.72 -4.34
N PRO A 113 0.29 6.81 -3.57
CA PRO A 113 -0.02 6.83 -2.14
C PRO A 113 -1.54 6.74 -1.87
N PRO A 114 -1.94 6.36 -0.65
CA PRO A 114 -3.34 6.39 -0.21
C PRO A 114 -3.95 7.77 -0.40
N LYS A 115 -5.22 7.80 -0.81
CA LYS A 115 -5.98 9.01 -1.07
C LYS A 115 -6.81 9.39 0.15
N VAL A 116 -6.68 10.63 0.58
CA VAL A 116 -7.45 11.21 1.68
C VAL A 116 -8.14 12.47 1.21
N ARG A 117 -9.46 12.56 1.41
CA ARG A 117 -10.25 13.75 1.10
C ARG A 117 -10.34 14.67 2.30
N ILE A 118 -10.04 15.94 2.10
CA ILE A 118 -10.16 16.97 3.14
C ILE A 118 -11.62 17.14 3.54
N LEU A 119 -11.89 17.17 4.85
CA LEU A 119 -13.16 17.60 5.43
C LEU A 119 -13.08 19.05 5.91
N TYR A 120 -11.98 19.41 6.58
CA TYR A 120 -11.74 20.74 7.13
C TYR A 120 -10.24 21.04 7.16
N GLU A 121 -9.85 22.24 6.69
CA GLU A 121 -8.54 22.82 6.98
C GLU A 121 -8.67 23.69 8.23
N GLU A 122 -7.99 23.34 9.33
CA GLU A 122 -7.77 24.31 10.38
C GLU A 122 -6.73 25.30 9.87
N LYS A 123 -7.19 26.48 9.41
CA LYS A 123 -6.30 27.62 9.31
C LYS A 123 -5.91 28.02 10.73
N LEU A 124 -4.65 27.81 11.10
CA LEU A 124 -4.01 28.58 12.16
C LEU A 124 -4.09 30.05 11.70
N VAL A 125 -5.00 30.80 12.32
CA VAL A 125 -5.06 32.26 12.20
C VAL A 125 -3.98 32.79 13.11
N ASP A 126 -2.89 33.29 12.53
CA ASP A 126 -2.01 34.25 13.19
C ASP A 126 -2.59 35.66 13.02
#